data_AF-A0A2V7UDZ4-F1
#
_entry.id   AF-A0A2V7UDZ4-F1
#
_cell.length_a   1.000
_cell.length_b   1.000
_cell.length_c   1.000
_cell.angle_alpha   90.00
_cell.angle_beta   90.00
_cell.angle_gamma   90.00
#
_symmetry.space_group_name_H-M   'P 1'
#
loop_
_entity.id
_entity.type
_entity.pdbx_description
1 polymer ?
#
loop_
_entity_poly.entity_id
_entity_poly.type
_entity_poly.pdbx_seq_one_letter_code
_entity_poly.pdbx_strand_id
1 'polypeptide(L)'
;MNEAIAIVENEHPELFDFGRSRGGLSYFVWDRERYAKGVAYVLSTRGACAIWDGVELAVKKGNEFNEQYAILTSDSYVRWGGGAYQSTCYPAWF
;
A
#
# COMPACT_ATOMS: atom_id res chain seq x y z
N MET A 1 -4.55 -4.66 -4.66
CA MET A 1 -3.61 -4.30 -3.58
C MET A 1 -2.44 -5.28 -3.49
N ASN A 2 -2.66 -6.54 -3.09
CA ASN A 2 -1.57 -7.51 -2.90
C ASN A 2 -0.61 -7.64 -4.09
N GLU A 3 -1.13 -7.70 -5.32
CA GLU A 3 -0.28 -7.73 -6.52
C GLU A 3 0.66 -6.51 -6.60
N ALA A 4 0.15 -5.32 -6.28
CA ALA A 4 0.96 -4.10 -6.31
C ALA A 4 2.06 -4.11 -5.24
N ILE A 5 1.75 -4.61 -4.04
CA ILE A 5 2.74 -4.81 -2.97
C ILE A 5 3.82 -5.80 -3.43
N ALA A 6 3.43 -6.95 -3.99
CA ALA A 6 4.35 -7.97 -4.45
C ALA A 6 5.29 -7.46 -5.56
N ILE A 7 4.80 -6.58 -6.44
CA ILE A 7 5.64 -5.96 -7.46
C ILE A 7 6.66 -5.03 -6.83
N VAL A 8 6.25 -4.17 -5.89
CA VAL A 8 7.21 -3.27 -5.20
C VAL A 8 8.23 -4.07 -4.40
N GLU A 9 7.84 -5.16 -3.76
CA GLU A 9 8.75 -6.06 -3.04
C GLU A 9 9.80 -6.68 -3.97
N ASN A 10 9.39 -7.09 -5.17
CA ASN A 10 10.28 -7.68 -6.16
C ASN A 10 11.17 -6.66 -6.89
N GLU A 11 10.63 -5.49 -7.24
CA GLU A 11 11.33 -4.45 -8.01
C GLU A 11 12.20 -3.54 -7.13
N HIS A 12 11.85 -3.40 -5.85
CA HIS A 12 12.54 -2.56 -4.88
C HIS A 12 12.89 -3.31 -3.58
N PRO A 13 13.63 -4.44 -3.66
CA PRO A 13 13.99 -5.24 -2.49
C PRO A 13 14.80 -4.44 -1.45
N GLU A 14 15.48 -3.35 -1.86
CA GLU A 14 16.22 -2.47 -0.96
C GLU A 14 15.35 -1.75 0.08
N LEU A 15 14.03 -1.67 -0.14
CA LEU A 15 13.10 -1.06 0.80
C LEU A 15 12.75 -1.98 1.98
N PHE A 16 13.11 -3.27 1.90
CA PHE A 16 12.64 -4.29 2.81
C PHE A 16 13.79 -4.90 3.62
N ASP A 17 13.49 -5.27 4.86
CA ASP A 17 14.32 -6.18 5.66
C ASP A 17 13.64 -7.55 5.72
N PHE A 18 14.08 -8.43 4.82
CA PHE A 18 13.58 -9.80 4.75
C PHE A 18 14.00 -10.67 5.95
N GLY A 19 15.02 -10.26 6.71
CA GLY A 19 15.41 -10.90 7.97
C GLY A 19 14.46 -10.57 9.12
N ARG A 20 13.76 -9.44 9.04
CA ARG A 20 12.81 -8.96 10.05
C ARG A 20 11.36 -9.17 9.59
N SER A 21 10.85 -10.39 9.81
CA SER A 21 9.48 -10.78 9.48
C SER A 21 8.58 -10.93 10.72
N ARG A 22 7.29 -10.60 10.58
CA ARG A 22 6.22 -10.93 11.55
C ARG A 22 5.44 -12.20 11.16
N GLY A 23 6.00 -13.02 10.27
CA GLY A 23 5.37 -14.21 9.73
C GLY A 23 4.72 -13.96 8.37
N GLY A 24 4.68 -15.00 7.53
CA GLY A 24 4.24 -14.88 6.14
C GLY A 24 5.08 -13.85 5.36
N LEU A 25 4.41 -13.04 4.56
CA LEU A 25 5.02 -11.97 3.74
C LEU A 25 5.14 -10.62 4.48
N SER A 26 4.93 -10.58 5.81
CA SER A 26 4.97 -9.32 6.58
C SER A 26 6.40 -8.93 6.96
N TYR A 27 7.14 -8.38 5.99
CA TYR A 27 8.51 -7.90 6.18
C TYR A 27 8.53 -6.46 6.70
N PHE A 28 9.61 -6.09 7.38
CA PHE A 28 9.84 -4.71 7.80
C PHE A 28 10.25 -3.85 6.59
N VAL A 29 9.81 -2.59 6.57
CA VAL A 29 10.04 -1.62 5.51
C VAL A 29 10.86 -0.45 6.06
N TRP A 30 12.03 -0.19 5.47
CA TRP A 30 12.96 0.87 5.89
C TRP A 30 12.44 2.27 5.58
N ASP A 31 11.85 2.43 4.39
CA ASP A 31 11.32 3.71 3.91
C ASP A 31 9.84 3.55 3.55
N ARG A 32 9.00 3.94 4.51
CA ARG A 32 7.55 3.84 4.42
C ARG A 32 6.98 4.66 3.26
N GLU A 33 7.54 5.86 3.03
CA GLU A 33 7.03 6.79 2.04
C GLU A 33 7.38 6.29 0.63
N ARG A 34 8.62 5.86 0.41
CA ARG A 34 9.04 5.31 -0.88
C ARG A 34 8.31 4.01 -1.21
N TYR A 35 8.09 3.15 -0.22
CA TYR A 35 7.24 1.97 -0.36
C TYR A 35 5.81 2.34 -0.76
N ALA A 36 5.15 3.24 -0.02
CA ALA A 36 3.77 3.61 -0.31
C ALA A 36 3.61 4.29 -1.67
N LYS A 37 4.53 5.18 -2.05
CA LYS A 37 4.57 5.79 -3.38
C LYS A 37 4.81 4.76 -4.49
N GLY A 38 5.66 3.76 -4.24
CA GLY A 38 5.84 2.63 -5.16
C GLY A 38 4.53 1.88 -5.39
N VAL A 39 3.81 1.54 -4.32
CA VAL A 39 2.50 0.85 -4.44
C VAL A 39 1.49 1.72 -5.17
N ALA A 40 1.45 3.02 -4.88
CA ALA A 40 0.59 3.98 -5.58
C ALA A 40 0.90 4.04 -7.09
N TYR A 41 2.17 4.06 -7.45
CA TYR A 41 2.64 4.05 -8.84
C TYR A 41 2.24 2.75 -9.56
N VAL A 42 2.42 1.60 -8.92
CA VAL A 42 2.04 0.31 -9.50
C VAL A 42 0.52 0.19 -9.70
N LEU A 43 -0.29 0.84 -8.86
CA LEU A 43 -1.74 0.94 -9.06
C LEU A 43 -2.11 1.90 -10.20
N SER A 44 -1.35 2.98 -10.39
CA SER A 44 -1.60 3.95 -11.47
C SER A 44 -1.34 3.36 -12.85
N THR A 45 -0.34 2.50 -12.99
CA THR A 45 -0.11 1.74 -14.24
C THR A 45 -1.24 0.75 -14.55
N ARG A 46 -2.13 0.47 -13.60
CA ARG A 46 -3.32 -0.38 -13.74
C ARG A 46 -4.63 0.41 -13.83
N GLY A 47 -4.55 1.71 -14.07
CA GLY A 47 -5.71 2.58 -14.30
C GLY A 47 -6.46 3.01 -13.04
N ALA A 48 -5.83 2.95 -11.86
CA ALA A 48 -6.36 3.52 -10.63
C ALA A 48 -5.62 4.81 -10.24
N CYS A 49 -6.31 5.81 -9.72
CA CYS A 49 -5.64 6.92 -9.04
C CYS A 49 -5.39 6.52 -7.59
N ALA A 50 -4.15 6.66 -7.12
CA ALA A 50 -3.77 6.34 -5.75
C ALA A 50 -2.94 7.47 -5.11
N ILE A 51 -3.24 7.83 -3.87
CA ILE A 51 -2.48 8.80 -3.08
C ILE A 51 -2.17 8.24 -1.70
N TRP A 52 -0.94 8.49 -1.22
CA TRP A 52 -0.53 8.19 0.14
C TRP A 52 -0.76 9.44 1.01
N ASP A 53 -1.59 9.33 2.05
CA ASP A 53 -1.92 10.45 2.94
C ASP A 53 -1.01 10.56 4.18
N GLY A 54 -0.02 9.69 4.29
CA GLY A 54 0.87 9.57 5.45
C GLY A 54 0.55 8.38 6.36
N VAL A 55 -0.65 7.81 6.25
CA VAL A 55 -1.13 6.68 7.06
C VAL A 55 -1.77 5.59 6.19
N GLU A 56 -2.60 5.98 5.23
CA GLU A 56 -3.34 5.11 4.34
C GLU A 56 -3.07 5.44 2.88
N LEU A 57 -3.24 4.42 2.04
CA LEU A 57 -3.26 4.55 0.60
C LEU A 57 -4.71 4.64 0.15
N ALA A 58 -5.09 5.80 -0.33
CA ALA A 58 -6.40 6.07 -0.90
C ALA A 58 -6.39 5.70 -2.38
N VAL A 59 -7.37 4.92 -2.86
CA VAL A 59 -7.39 4.38 -4.23
C VAL A 59 -8.78 4.55 -4.85
N LYS A 60 -8.86 5.10 -6.05
CA LYS A 60 -10.12 5.27 -6.80
C LYS A 60 -9.98 4.98 -8.29
N LYS A 61 -11.10 4.61 -8.94
CA LYS A 61 -11.22 4.51 -10.41
C LYS A 61 -12.11 5.60 -11.02
N GLY A 62 -12.79 6.37 -10.17
CA GLY A 62 -13.66 7.49 -10.50
C GLY A 62 -13.92 8.32 -9.25
N ASN A 63 -14.71 9.40 -9.34
CA ASN A 63 -14.92 10.32 -8.21
C ASN A 63 -16.13 9.98 -7.33
N GLU A 64 -16.82 8.87 -7.60
CA GLU A 64 -17.96 8.44 -6.79
C GLU A 64 -17.53 8.02 -5.38
N PHE A 65 -16.41 7.30 -5.28
CA PHE A 65 -15.82 6.88 -4.02
C PHE A 65 -14.33 6.58 -4.17
N ASN A 66 -13.65 6.51 -3.03
CA ASN A 66 -12.33 5.89 -2.94
C ASN A 66 -12.29 4.86 -1.81
N GLU A 67 -11.41 3.87 -1.96
CA GLU A 67 -11.10 2.88 -0.94
C GLU A 67 -9.84 3.30 -0.18
N GLN A 68 -9.84 3.08 1.13
CA GLN A 68 -8.70 3.33 2.01
C GLN A 68 -8.01 2.01 2.39
N TYR A 69 -6.69 1.98 2.26
CA TYR A 69 -5.87 0.82 2.63
C TYR A 69 -4.69 1.21 3.53
N ALA A 70 -4.61 0.62 4.72
CA ALA A 70 -3.39 0.60 5.51
C ALA A 70 -2.47 -0.52 5.00
N ILE A 71 -1.50 -0.17 4.15
CA ILE A 71 -0.55 -1.12 3.55
C ILE A 71 0.70 -1.38 4.41
N LEU A 72 0.78 -0.71 5.56
CA LEU A 72 1.77 -0.89 6.60
C LEU A 72 1.07 -0.99 7.95
N THR A 73 1.69 -1.70 8.88
CA THR A 73 1.41 -1.56 10.31
C THR A 73 2.07 -0.29 10.85
N SER A 74 1.68 0.16 12.05
CA SER A 74 2.32 1.29 12.74
C SER A 74 3.83 1.10 12.92
N ASP A 75 4.27 -0.15 13.03
CA ASP A 75 5.66 -0.52 13.27
C ASP A 75 6.44 -0.75 11.97
N SER A 76 5.92 -0.30 10.83
CA SER A 76 6.55 -0.38 9.50
C SER A 76 6.69 -1.79 8.93
N TYR A 77 5.78 -2.71 9.27
CA TYR A 77 5.71 -4.01 8.61
C TYR A 77 4.64 -4.02 7.53
N VAL A 78 4.91 -4.69 6.40
CA VAL A 78 3.96 -4.85 5.30
C VAL A 78 2.66 -5.48 5.79
N ARG A 79 1.54 -4.88 5.41
CA ARG A 79 0.19 -5.36 5.73
C ARG A 79 -0.51 -5.87 4.47
N TRP A 80 -0.86 -7.15 4.46
CA TRP A 80 -1.41 -7.86 3.30
C TRP A 80 -2.92 -8.16 3.44
N GLY A 81 -3.56 -8.38 2.29
CA GLY A 81 -4.89 -8.99 2.19
C GLY A 81 -6.00 -8.22 2.87
N GLY A 82 -6.99 -8.95 3.42
CA GLY A 82 -8.17 -8.36 4.04
C GLY A 82 -7.87 -7.45 5.25
N GLY A 83 -6.69 -7.59 5.87
CA GLY A 83 -6.26 -6.71 6.95
C GLY A 83 -5.84 -5.32 6.48
N ALA A 84 -5.56 -5.12 5.19
CA ALA A 84 -5.13 -3.82 4.68
C ALA A 84 -6.31 -2.86 4.46
N TYR A 85 -7.46 -3.36 4.01
CA TYR A 85 -8.65 -2.54 3.77
C TYR A 85 -9.15 -1.89 5.07
N GLN A 86 -9.50 -0.60 5.01
CA GLN A 86 -9.97 0.17 6.17
C GLN A 86 -11.40 0.66 5.97
N SER A 87 -11.67 1.36 4.87
CA SER A 87 -12.98 1.96 4.62
C SER A 87 -13.20 2.32 3.15
N THR A 88 -14.46 2.56 2.78
CA THR A 88 -14.86 3.23 1.54
C THR A 88 -15.36 4.63 1.88
N CYS A 89 -14.84 5.65 1.22
CA CYS A 89 -15.26 7.04 1.40
C CYS A 89 -16.19 7.48 0.26
N TYR A 90 -17.34 8.05 0.60
CA TYR A 90 -18.30 8.65 -0.35
C TYR A 90 -18.58 10.13 0.00
N PRO A 91 -18.43 11.08 -0.94
CA PRO A 91 -17.79 10.90 -2.24
C PRO A 91 -16.30 10.59 -2.08
N ALA A 92 -15.58 10.36 -3.18
CA ALA A 92 -14.12 10.27 -3.11
C ALA A 92 -13.54 11.55 -2.46
N TRP A 93 -12.70 11.40 -1.44
CA TRP A 93 -12.18 12.54 -0.67
C TRP A 93 -11.01 13.24 -1.37
N PHE A 94 -10.32 12.53 -2.27
CA PHE A 94 -9.29 13.01 -3.19
C PHE A 94 -9.71 12.73 -4.62
#